data_AF-A0A936BCI5-F1
#
_entry.id   AF-A0A936BCI5-F1
#
_cell.length_a   1.000
_cell.length_b   1.000
_cell.length_c   1.000
_cell.angle_alpha   90.00
_cell.angle_beta   90.00
_cell.angle_gamma   90.00
#
_symmetry.space_group_name_H-M   'P 1'
#
loop_
_entity.id
_entity.type
_entity.pdbx_description
1 polymer ?
#
loop_
_entity_poly.entity_id
_entity_poly.type
_entity_poly.pdbx_seq_one_letter_code
_entity_poly.pdbx_strand_id
1 'polypeptide(L)'
;MSGTIALPVWVVVVAGALALIGLIDRLLTPAARWFFKRRVNRAIEELNTKLQLKIRPFGLTRRKVLIDRLANDSAVVRAAEEHARAENMPREVAMDIAHRYAREIVPSFNAYAYFRVGARLARALSTALYRVRLGYMDSERLKTVDPDATVIFVINHRSNMDYVLVTYLASASAALSYAVGEWARVPVLQQLIRSMGAYFIRRNSRDGLYRKVLARYVHMATAAGVTQAVFPEGGLTRDGKLRPVKLGLLSYIAAGWEPGGRDVVFVPVGLNYDRVLEDRSLVAEIDGPPPRVSTWIKTQRTLAFLWRNLRLRLAGRWHRFGYACVSFGQPVSLAAHFAAVGMAEPHRAGEADRNAAVEALGDRLMTEIARVIPALPVSLVALALTETSDAPLDELALKARVGETIDRLAQKGAHIHIPAPTATTR
;
A
#
# COMPACT_ATOMS: atom_id res chain seq x y z
N MET A 1 -39.10 -50.39 40.58
CA MET A 1 -38.37 -51.13 39.53
C MET A 1 -37.05 -50.40 39.25
N SER A 2 -35.99 -50.71 39.98
CA SER A 2 -34.65 -50.16 39.75
C SER A 2 -33.81 -51.22 39.03
N GLY A 3 -34.09 -51.41 37.73
CA GLY A 3 -33.30 -52.30 36.88
C GLY A 3 -31.99 -51.63 36.50
N THR A 4 -30.86 -52.31 36.70
CA THR A 4 -29.55 -51.86 36.21
C THR A 4 -29.51 -52.04 34.69
N ILE A 5 -29.37 -50.96 33.95
CA ILE A 5 -29.17 -50.97 32.50
C ILE A 5 -27.67 -51.11 32.23
N ALA A 6 -27.24 -52.22 31.64
CA ALA A 6 -25.87 -52.41 31.20
C ALA A 6 -25.64 -51.68 29.87
N LEU A 7 -24.76 -50.68 29.86
CA LEU A 7 -24.37 -49.96 28.65
C LEU A 7 -23.00 -50.46 28.17
N PRO A 8 -22.83 -50.72 26.86
CA PRO A 8 -21.51 -51.02 26.29
C PRO A 8 -20.56 -49.84 26.52
N VAL A 9 -19.32 -50.14 26.92
CA VAL A 9 -18.28 -49.13 27.23
C VAL A 9 -18.08 -48.14 26.08
N TRP A 10 -18.14 -48.59 24.83
CA TRP A 10 -17.98 -47.72 23.66
C TRP A 10 -19.09 -46.65 23.55
N VAL A 11 -20.32 -46.95 23.98
CA VAL A 11 -21.44 -45.97 23.99
C VAL A 11 -21.15 -44.87 24.99
N VAL A 12 -20.64 -45.23 26.17
CA VAL A 12 -20.26 -44.28 27.23
C VAL A 12 -19.10 -43.39 26.77
N VAL A 13 -18.10 -43.97 26.08
CA VAL A 13 -16.96 -43.22 25.53
C VAL A 13 -17.42 -42.22 24.46
N VAL A 14 -18.28 -42.65 23.52
CA VAL A 14 -18.82 -41.77 22.46
C VAL A 14 -19.68 -40.65 23.07
N ALA A 15 -20.57 -40.99 24.01
CA ALA A 15 -21.39 -40.01 24.70
C ALA A 15 -20.55 -39.01 25.50
N GLY A 16 -19.50 -39.47 26.18
CA GLY A 16 -18.54 -38.63 26.89
C GLY A 16 -17.75 -37.70 25.96
N ALA A 17 -17.32 -38.20 24.79
CA ALA A 17 -16.64 -37.38 23.78
C ALA A 17 -17.56 -36.29 23.21
N LEU A 18 -18.82 -36.62 22.88
CA LEU A 18 -19.81 -35.66 22.41
C LEU A 18 -20.16 -34.61 23.49
N ALA A 19 -20.29 -35.04 24.75
CA ALA A 19 -20.51 -34.15 25.87
C ALA A 19 -19.32 -33.19 26.08
N LEU A 20 -18.08 -33.69 25.96
CA LEU A 20 -16.87 -32.88 26.03
C LEU A 20 -16.78 -31.87 24.88
N ILE A 21 -17.09 -32.30 23.65
CA ILE A 21 -17.17 -31.39 22.49
C ILE A 21 -18.23 -30.32 22.73
N GLY A 22 -19.41 -30.69 23.24
CA GLY A 22 -20.47 -29.75 23.59
C GLY A 22 -20.06 -28.77 24.69
N LEU A 23 -19.31 -29.22 25.69
CA LEU A 23 -18.76 -28.39 26.77
C LEU A 23 -17.74 -27.39 26.23
N ILE A 24 -16.82 -27.85 25.37
CA ILE A 24 -15.82 -27.00 24.72
C ILE A 24 -16.51 -25.95 23.85
N ASP A 25 -17.51 -26.34 23.04
CA ASP A 25 -18.21 -25.42 22.13
C ASP A 25 -19.11 -24.42 22.86
N ARG A 26 -19.77 -24.82 23.96
CA ARG A 26 -20.71 -23.95 24.69
C ARG A 26 -20.09 -23.11 25.80
N LEU A 27 -18.99 -23.55 26.43
CA LEU A 27 -18.39 -22.82 27.55
C LEU A 27 -17.02 -22.26 27.20
N LEU A 28 -16.08 -23.10 26.77
CA LEU A 28 -14.69 -22.67 26.54
C LEU A 28 -14.57 -21.78 25.31
N THR A 29 -15.26 -22.12 24.22
CA THR A 29 -15.17 -21.38 22.96
C THR A 29 -15.78 -19.98 23.08
N PRO A 30 -16.96 -19.76 23.69
CA PRO A 30 -17.52 -18.42 23.87
C PRO A 30 -16.70 -17.59 24.88
N ALA A 31 -16.22 -18.20 25.96
CA ALA A 31 -15.35 -17.53 26.93
C ALA A 31 -14.02 -17.10 26.30
N ALA A 32 -13.37 -17.98 25.54
CA ALA A 32 -12.15 -17.67 24.79
C ALA A 32 -12.40 -16.58 23.75
N ARG A 33 -13.46 -16.70 22.93
CA ARG A 33 -13.85 -15.67 21.94
C ARG A 33 -14.08 -14.32 22.60
N TRP A 34 -14.78 -14.28 23.74
CA TRP A 34 -15.02 -13.04 24.50
C TRP A 34 -13.71 -12.46 25.04
N PHE A 35 -12.86 -13.29 25.65
CA PHE A 35 -11.56 -12.88 26.19
C PHE A 35 -10.65 -12.27 25.10
N PHE A 36 -10.49 -12.97 23.97
CA PHE A 36 -9.70 -12.48 22.84
C PHE A 36 -10.33 -11.23 22.20
N LYS A 37 -11.65 -11.20 22.00
CA LYS A 37 -12.36 -10.02 21.46
C LYS A 37 -12.16 -8.80 22.35
N ARG A 38 -12.27 -8.96 23.68
CA ARG A 38 -12.05 -7.89 24.65
C ARG A 38 -10.60 -7.37 24.57
N ARG A 39 -9.62 -8.26 24.48
CA ARG A 39 -8.20 -7.90 24.35
C ARG A 39 -7.90 -7.18 23.03
N VAL A 40 -8.48 -7.63 21.92
CA VAL A 40 -8.35 -6.99 20.60
C VAL A 40 -9.00 -5.61 20.59
N ASN A 41 -10.23 -5.48 21.10
CA ASN A 41 -10.93 -4.20 21.17
C ASN A 41 -10.16 -3.19 22.03
N ARG A 42 -9.70 -3.61 23.21
CA ARG A 42 -8.85 -2.76 24.07
C ARG A 42 -7.57 -2.35 23.37
N ALA A 43 -6.91 -3.26 22.66
CA ALA A 43 -5.71 -2.93 21.88
C ALA A 43 -6.01 -1.94 20.75
N ILE A 44 -7.17 -2.04 20.08
CA ILE A 44 -7.60 -1.09 19.05
C ILE A 44 -7.87 0.29 19.66
N GLU A 45 -8.56 0.35 20.80
CA GLU A 45 -8.81 1.60 21.52
C GLU A 45 -7.50 2.28 21.95
N GLU A 46 -6.58 1.52 22.57
CA GLU A 46 -5.24 2.00 22.94
C GLU A 46 -4.41 2.45 21.72
N LEU A 47 -4.59 1.82 20.55
CA LEU A 47 -3.94 2.24 19.31
C LEU A 47 -4.58 3.52 18.77
N ASN A 48 -5.91 3.62 18.74
CA ASN A 48 -6.62 4.81 18.29
C ASN A 48 -6.32 6.05 19.14
N THR A 49 -5.97 5.89 20.42
CA THR A 49 -5.50 7.02 21.25
C THR A 49 -4.11 7.55 20.84
N LYS A 50 -3.32 6.76 20.11
CA LYS A 50 -1.94 7.10 19.72
C LYS A 50 -1.83 7.54 18.26
N LEU A 51 -2.78 7.16 17.42
CA LEU A 51 -2.79 7.48 16.01
C LEU A 51 -3.36 8.87 15.77
N GLN A 52 -2.67 9.66 14.95
CA GLN A 52 -3.18 10.94 14.45
C GLN A 52 -4.38 10.71 13.52
N LEU A 53 -4.31 9.68 12.67
CA LEU A 53 -5.40 9.22 11.83
C LEU A 53 -5.98 7.92 12.41
N LYS A 54 -7.13 8.06 13.07
CA LYS A 54 -7.82 6.95 13.75
C LYS A 54 -8.24 5.86 12.77
N ILE A 55 -8.19 4.61 13.21
CA ILE A 55 -8.71 3.48 12.44
C ILE A 55 -10.22 3.63 12.34
N ARG A 56 -10.74 3.77 11.12
CA ARG A 56 -12.18 3.94 10.89
C ARG A 56 -12.92 2.60 11.06
N PRO A 57 -14.19 2.62 11.55
CA PRO A 57 -14.98 1.41 11.77
C PRO A 57 -15.15 0.51 10.53
N PHE A 58 -15.10 1.11 9.35
CA PHE A 58 -15.16 0.39 8.07
C PHE A 58 -14.07 -0.68 7.95
N GLY A 59 -12.82 -0.37 8.33
CA GLY A 59 -11.72 -1.34 8.31
C GLY A 59 -11.88 -2.46 9.35
N LEU A 60 -12.62 -2.21 10.43
CA LEU A 60 -12.87 -3.17 11.52
C LEU A 60 -14.13 -4.02 11.29
N THR A 61 -14.93 -3.68 10.27
CA THR A 61 -16.14 -4.42 9.93
C THR A 61 -15.75 -5.83 9.49
N ARG A 62 -16.54 -6.83 9.89
CA ARG A 62 -16.31 -8.21 9.47
C ARG A 62 -16.26 -8.28 7.94
N ARG A 63 -15.16 -8.81 7.41
CA ARG A 63 -14.92 -8.93 5.96
C ARG A 63 -16.12 -9.50 5.20
N LYS A 64 -16.79 -10.52 5.74
CA LYS A 64 -18.00 -11.11 5.13
C LYS A 64 -19.11 -10.06 4.94
N VAL A 65 -19.37 -9.23 5.95
CA VAL A 65 -20.37 -8.15 5.88
C VAL A 65 -20.00 -7.12 4.81
N LEU A 66 -18.71 -6.76 4.69
CA LEU A 66 -18.26 -5.84 3.65
C LEU A 66 -18.42 -6.43 2.23
N ILE A 67 -18.12 -7.71 2.06
CA ILE A 67 -18.33 -8.43 0.79
C ILE A 67 -19.82 -8.43 0.43
N ASP A 68 -20.68 -8.83 1.36
CA ASP A 68 -22.12 -8.92 1.13
C ASP A 68 -22.70 -7.52 0.84
N ARG A 69 -22.28 -6.49 1.57
CA ARG A 69 -22.69 -5.10 1.33
C ARG A 69 -22.23 -4.58 -0.03
N LEU A 70 -21.02 -4.92 -0.46
CA LEU A 70 -20.48 -4.50 -1.75
C LEU A 70 -21.16 -5.21 -2.92
N ALA A 71 -21.29 -6.54 -2.84
CA ALA A 71 -21.86 -7.34 -3.90
C ALA A 71 -23.36 -7.07 -4.13
N ASN A 72 -24.08 -6.69 -3.06
CA ASN A 72 -25.50 -6.34 -3.11
C ASN A 72 -25.77 -4.84 -3.17
N ASP A 73 -24.74 -4.00 -3.39
CA ASP A 73 -24.93 -2.57 -3.63
C ASP A 73 -25.70 -2.36 -4.94
N SER A 74 -26.66 -1.44 -4.96
CA SER A 74 -27.55 -1.24 -6.12
C SER A 74 -26.81 -0.88 -7.40
N ALA A 75 -25.64 -0.22 -7.31
CA ALA A 75 -24.82 0.07 -8.48
C ALA A 75 -24.10 -1.18 -9.02
N VAL A 76 -23.77 -2.14 -8.15
CA VAL A 76 -23.14 -3.41 -8.53
C VAL A 76 -24.18 -4.39 -9.07
N VAL A 77 -25.35 -4.48 -8.43
CA VAL A 77 -26.47 -5.33 -8.89
C VAL A 77 -26.89 -4.94 -10.31
N ARG A 78 -27.07 -3.65 -10.59
CA ARG A 78 -27.38 -3.17 -11.95
C ARG A 78 -26.31 -3.54 -12.97
N ALA A 79 -25.05 -3.38 -12.63
CA ALA A 79 -23.95 -3.76 -13.51
C ALA A 79 -23.86 -5.28 -13.72
N ALA A 80 -24.23 -6.08 -12.71
CA ALA A 80 -24.31 -7.53 -12.84
C ALA A 80 -25.47 -7.93 -13.77
N GLU A 81 -26.61 -7.24 -13.72
CA GLU A 81 -27.74 -7.45 -14.63
C GLU A 81 -27.43 -7.03 -16.07
N GLU A 82 -26.70 -5.93 -16.26
CA GLU A 82 -26.16 -5.53 -17.57
C GLU A 82 -25.18 -6.57 -18.11
N HIS A 83 -24.26 -7.06 -17.27
CA HIS A 83 -23.31 -8.10 -17.64
C HIS A 83 -24.00 -9.42 -17.99
N ALA A 84 -25.02 -9.82 -17.21
CA ALA A 84 -25.83 -11.00 -17.47
C ALA A 84 -26.50 -10.95 -18.85
N ARG A 85 -27.06 -9.78 -19.22
CA ARG A 85 -27.65 -9.56 -20.53
C ARG A 85 -26.62 -9.57 -21.65
N ALA A 86 -25.48 -8.91 -21.46
CA ALA A 86 -24.42 -8.81 -22.47
C ALA A 86 -23.79 -10.17 -22.81
N GLU A 87 -23.59 -11.01 -21.80
CA GLU A 87 -22.96 -12.33 -21.93
C GLU A 87 -23.97 -13.48 -22.04
N ASN A 88 -25.27 -13.15 -22.16
CA ASN A 88 -26.39 -14.11 -22.24
C ASN A 88 -26.33 -15.22 -21.17
N MET A 89 -26.19 -14.83 -19.91
CA MET A 89 -26.12 -15.74 -18.76
C MET A 89 -27.20 -15.44 -17.71
N PRO A 90 -27.57 -16.42 -16.86
CA PRO A 90 -28.51 -16.17 -15.77
C PRO A 90 -28.00 -15.10 -14.79
N ARG A 91 -28.93 -14.31 -14.23
CA ARG A 91 -28.62 -13.24 -13.27
C ARG A 91 -27.85 -13.76 -12.06
N GLU A 92 -28.21 -14.94 -11.58
CA GLU A 92 -27.59 -15.62 -10.44
C GLU A 92 -26.09 -15.87 -10.68
N VAL A 93 -25.73 -16.25 -11.91
CA VAL A 93 -24.33 -16.49 -12.29
C VAL A 93 -23.54 -15.17 -12.29
N ALA A 94 -24.10 -14.09 -12.85
CA ALA A 94 -23.47 -12.78 -12.82
C ALA A 94 -23.32 -12.23 -11.39
N MET A 95 -24.31 -12.45 -10.52
CA MET A 95 -24.23 -12.10 -9.10
C MET A 95 -23.15 -12.91 -8.36
N ASP A 96 -22.97 -14.19 -8.70
CA ASP A 96 -21.88 -15.01 -8.16
C ASP A 96 -20.49 -14.52 -8.60
N ILE A 97 -20.39 -14.05 -9.85
CA ILE A 97 -19.18 -13.38 -10.37
C ILE A 97 -18.93 -12.09 -9.58
N ALA A 98 -19.95 -11.26 -9.34
CA ALA A 98 -19.82 -10.05 -8.53
C ALA A 98 -19.35 -10.37 -7.10
N HIS A 99 -19.90 -11.40 -6.46
CA HIS A 99 -19.45 -11.87 -5.14
C HIS A 99 -18.00 -12.39 -5.17
N ARG A 100 -17.56 -13.01 -6.26
CA ARG A 100 -16.16 -13.44 -6.45
C ARG A 100 -15.23 -12.24 -6.56
N TYR A 101 -15.61 -11.21 -7.32
CA TYR A 101 -14.86 -9.96 -7.42
C TYR A 101 -14.83 -9.21 -6.09
N ALA A 102 -15.94 -9.12 -5.37
CA ALA A 102 -15.98 -8.54 -4.03
C ALA A 102 -15.06 -9.31 -3.06
N ARG A 103 -15.05 -10.64 -3.10
CA ARG A 103 -14.11 -11.48 -2.34
C ARG A 103 -12.66 -11.26 -2.74
N GLU A 104 -12.36 -10.94 -3.99
CA GLU A 104 -11.00 -10.64 -4.44
C GLU A 104 -10.51 -9.29 -3.90
N ILE A 105 -11.37 -8.27 -3.98
CA ILE A 105 -11.06 -6.88 -3.65
C ILE A 105 -11.05 -6.65 -2.13
N VAL A 106 -12.10 -7.06 -1.40
CA VAL A 106 -12.24 -6.71 0.01
C VAL A 106 -11.13 -7.35 0.86
N PRO A 107 -10.32 -6.55 1.59
CA PRO A 107 -9.22 -7.03 2.41
C PRO A 107 -9.70 -7.70 3.69
N SER A 108 -8.81 -8.41 4.36
CA SER A 108 -9.07 -9.07 5.64
C SER A 108 -8.33 -8.36 6.77
N PHE A 109 -8.52 -7.04 6.89
CA PHE A 109 -7.75 -6.20 7.80
C PHE A 109 -7.81 -6.72 9.24
N ASN A 110 -6.64 -6.83 9.86
CA ASN A 110 -6.47 -7.21 11.24
C ASN A 110 -5.54 -6.19 11.91
N ALA A 111 -6.10 -5.32 12.74
CA ALA A 111 -5.37 -4.25 13.42
C ALA A 111 -4.19 -4.79 14.25
N TYR A 112 -4.36 -5.92 14.95
CA TYR A 112 -3.27 -6.52 15.71
C TYR A 112 -2.13 -6.97 14.78
N ALA A 113 -2.46 -7.67 13.69
CA ALA A 113 -1.47 -8.11 12.72
C ALA A 113 -0.72 -6.90 12.10
N TYR A 114 -1.45 -5.84 11.74
CA TYR A 114 -0.88 -4.62 11.18
C TYR A 114 0.13 -3.96 12.14
N PHE A 115 -0.31 -3.59 13.34
CA PHE A 115 0.51 -2.76 14.25
C PHE A 115 1.56 -3.54 15.04
N ARG A 116 1.30 -4.81 15.39
CA ARG A 116 2.23 -5.59 16.23
C ARG A 116 3.21 -6.41 15.41
N VAL A 117 2.80 -6.95 14.26
CA VAL A 117 3.64 -7.81 13.44
C VAL A 117 4.16 -7.04 12.23
N GLY A 118 3.25 -6.51 11.41
CA GLY A 118 3.55 -5.78 10.18
C GLY A 118 4.50 -4.61 10.41
N ALA A 119 4.14 -3.68 11.29
CA ALA A 119 4.95 -2.50 11.59
C ALA A 119 6.35 -2.84 12.14
N ARG A 120 6.46 -3.87 13.00
CA ARG A 120 7.75 -4.32 13.55
C ARG A 120 8.63 -4.95 12.48
N LEU A 121 8.05 -5.84 11.66
CA LEU A 121 8.76 -6.48 10.57
C LEU A 121 9.20 -5.42 9.54
N ALA A 122 8.32 -4.47 9.23
CA ALA A 122 8.62 -3.37 8.32
C ALA A 122 9.77 -2.50 8.82
N ARG A 123 9.76 -2.12 10.11
CA ARG A 123 10.87 -1.41 10.76
C ARG A 123 12.16 -2.22 10.72
N ALA A 124 12.11 -3.49 11.14
CA ALA A 124 13.27 -4.36 11.20
C ALA A 124 13.91 -4.54 9.82
N LEU A 125 13.10 -4.83 8.79
CA LEU A 125 13.59 -5.00 7.43
C LEU A 125 14.15 -3.69 6.86
N SER A 126 13.44 -2.56 7.04
CA SER A 126 13.88 -1.26 6.52
C SER A 126 15.19 -0.80 7.13
N THR A 127 15.33 -0.88 8.45
CA THR A 127 16.55 -0.47 9.18
C THR A 127 17.69 -1.49 9.09
N ALA A 128 17.35 -2.77 8.84
CA ALA A 128 18.35 -3.76 8.49
C ALA A 128 18.99 -3.38 7.16
N LEU A 129 18.19 -3.21 6.10
CA LEU A 129 18.68 -3.00 4.72
C LEU A 129 19.21 -1.59 4.45
N TYR A 130 18.60 -0.55 5.03
CA TYR A 130 18.86 0.86 4.71
C TYR A 130 19.07 1.72 5.95
N ARG A 131 19.77 2.83 5.75
CA ARG A 131 19.75 3.97 6.68
C ARG A 131 18.51 4.80 6.36
N VAL A 132 17.40 4.49 7.02
CA VAL A 132 16.12 5.17 6.78
C VAL A 132 16.16 6.61 7.31
N ARG A 133 15.77 7.56 6.48
CA ARG A 133 15.74 9.00 6.80
C ARG A 133 14.42 9.61 6.38
N LEU A 134 13.93 10.52 7.22
CA LEU A 134 12.87 11.45 6.84
C LEU A 134 13.55 12.68 6.26
N GLY A 135 13.21 13.02 5.03
CA GLY A 135 13.69 14.20 4.32
C GLY A 135 12.83 15.41 4.66
N TYR A 136 12.22 15.99 3.64
CA TYR A 136 11.33 17.13 3.80
C TYR A 136 9.95 16.69 4.30
N MET A 137 9.37 17.43 5.23
CA MET A 137 7.98 17.24 5.68
C MET A 137 7.40 18.60 6.03
N ASP A 138 6.37 19.02 5.31
CA ASP A 138 5.62 20.24 5.63
C ASP A 138 4.67 19.98 6.81
N SER A 139 5.24 19.92 8.02
CA SER A 139 4.53 19.58 9.25
C SER A 139 3.41 20.57 9.58
N GLU A 140 3.56 21.85 9.22
CA GLU A 140 2.55 22.88 9.47
C GLU A 140 1.33 22.69 8.57
N ARG A 141 1.52 22.50 7.26
CA ARG A 141 0.39 22.23 6.37
C ARG A 141 -0.25 20.86 6.60
N LEU A 142 0.53 19.85 6.99
CA LEU A 142 -0.02 18.55 7.37
C LEU A 142 -0.94 18.64 8.61
N LYS A 143 -0.68 19.56 9.54
CA LYS A 143 -1.59 19.82 10.68
C LYS A 143 -2.88 20.53 10.28
N THR A 144 -2.89 21.27 9.17
CA THR A 144 -4.10 21.95 8.66
C THR A 144 -5.07 21.00 7.95
N VAL A 145 -4.67 19.75 7.70
CA VAL A 145 -5.57 18.75 7.13
C VAL A 145 -6.67 18.45 8.13
N ASP A 146 -7.92 18.59 7.67
CA ASP A 146 -9.11 18.27 8.47
C ASP A 146 -8.99 16.83 9.02
N PRO A 147 -9.08 16.62 10.36
CA PRO A 147 -9.07 15.30 10.98
C PRO A 147 -10.16 14.35 10.44
N ASP A 148 -11.25 14.90 9.89
CA ASP A 148 -12.31 14.13 9.24
C ASP A 148 -12.15 13.98 7.73
N ALA A 149 -11.15 14.57 7.09
CA ALA A 149 -10.84 14.27 5.69
C ALA A 149 -10.39 12.80 5.50
N THR A 150 -10.57 12.30 4.28
CA THR A 150 -9.94 11.06 3.83
C THR A 150 -8.56 11.35 3.31
N VAL A 151 -7.53 10.91 4.04
CA VAL A 151 -6.14 11.09 3.64
C VAL A 151 -5.69 9.94 2.72
N ILE A 152 -5.16 10.29 1.55
CA ILE A 152 -4.62 9.35 0.56
C ILE A 152 -3.16 9.71 0.25
N PHE A 153 -2.23 8.85 0.64
CA PHE A 153 -0.82 9.01 0.28
C PHE A 153 -0.62 8.62 -1.19
N VAL A 154 -0.07 9.53 -1.99
CA VAL A 154 0.25 9.30 -3.41
C VAL A 154 1.77 9.27 -3.56
N ILE A 155 2.30 8.12 -3.98
CA ILE A 155 3.70 7.79 -3.78
C ILE A 155 4.34 7.38 -5.10
N ASN A 156 5.51 7.93 -5.44
CA ASN A 156 6.28 7.34 -6.54
C ASN A 156 6.71 5.90 -6.21
N HIS A 157 6.93 5.08 -7.24
CA HIS A 157 7.16 3.66 -7.07
C HIS A 157 8.50 3.23 -7.67
N ARG A 158 9.53 3.09 -6.84
CA ARG A 158 10.88 2.66 -7.25
C ARG A 158 11.21 1.22 -6.86
N SER A 159 10.68 0.72 -5.75
CA SER A 159 11.00 -0.61 -5.23
C SER A 159 9.76 -1.29 -4.62
N ASN A 160 9.73 -2.63 -4.58
CA ASN A 160 8.74 -3.31 -3.74
C ASN A 160 8.96 -3.01 -2.25
N MET A 161 10.15 -2.51 -1.89
CA MET A 161 10.46 -2.01 -0.56
C MET A 161 9.63 -0.77 -0.18
N ASP A 162 9.04 -0.04 -1.15
CA ASP A 162 8.25 1.16 -0.90
C ASP A 162 7.06 0.86 0.03
N TYR A 163 6.34 -0.23 -0.20
CA TYR A 163 5.24 -0.67 0.67
C TYR A 163 5.71 -0.87 2.12
N VAL A 164 6.89 -1.45 2.30
CA VAL A 164 7.45 -1.76 3.61
C VAL A 164 7.91 -0.48 4.30
N LEU A 165 8.63 0.37 3.57
CA LEU A 165 9.18 1.62 4.08
C LEU A 165 8.07 2.59 4.50
N VAL A 166 7.06 2.78 3.64
CA VAL A 166 5.92 3.65 3.93
C VAL A 166 5.09 3.08 5.08
N THR A 167 4.87 1.76 5.13
CA THR A 167 4.19 1.13 6.27
C THR A 167 4.96 1.37 7.57
N TYR A 168 6.29 1.22 7.56
CA TYR A 168 7.11 1.52 8.74
C TYR A 168 6.92 2.97 9.20
N LEU A 169 7.06 3.94 8.30
CA LEU A 169 7.00 5.35 8.64
C LEU A 169 5.60 5.83 9.03
N ALA A 170 4.56 5.37 8.32
CA ALA A 170 3.18 5.78 8.57
C ALA A 170 2.54 5.03 9.75
N SER A 171 3.02 3.84 10.13
CA SER A 171 2.40 3.03 11.20
C SER A 171 2.35 3.71 12.57
N ALA A 172 3.15 4.75 12.80
CA ALA A 172 3.06 5.57 14.01
C ALA A 172 1.86 6.53 14.00
N SER A 173 1.36 6.90 12.81
CA SER A 173 0.33 7.92 12.63
C SER A 173 -0.98 7.38 12.06
N ALA A 174 -0.95 6.29 11.28
CA ALA A 174 -2.12 5.76 10.59
C ALA A 174 -2.05 4.24 10.28
N ALA A 175 -3.21 3.63 10.06
CA ALA A 175 -3.32 2.33 9.38
C ALA A 175 -3.54 2.54 7.88
N LEU A 176 -2.60 2.11 7.04
CA LEU A 176 -2.67 2.28 5.58
C LEU A 176 -3.33 1.09 4.88
N SER A 177 -4.31 1.38 4.03
CA SER A 177 -4.88 0.45 3.05
C SER A 177 -4.25 0.68 1.67
N TYR A 178 -3.47 -0.30 1.19
CA TYR A 178 -2.79 -0.21 -0.10
C TYR A 178 -3.61 -0.79 -1.26
N ALA A 179 -3.52 -0.13 -2.42
CA ALA A 179 -3.84 -0.72 -3.70
C ALA A 179 -2.65 -1.55 -4.22
N VAL A 180 -2.76 -2.88 -4.27
CA VAL A 180 -1.64 -3.79 -4.62
C VAL A 180 -1.92 -4.53 -5.91
N GLY A 181 -0.91 -4.65 -6.77
CA GLY A 181 -1.00 -5.42 -8.02
C GLY A 181 -0.91 -6.94 -7.82
N GLU A 182 -1.03 -7.68 -8.92
CA GLU A 182 -1.08 -9.15 -8.92
C GLU A 182 0.24 -9.85 -8.54
N TRP A 183 1.37 -9.13 -8.61
CA TRP A 183 2.70 -9.67 -8.28
C TRP A 183 2.78 -10.24 -6.86
N ALA A 184 1.98 -9.71 -5.94
CA ALA A 184 1.93 -10.10 -4.54
C ALA A 184 1.02 -11.31 -4.24
N ARG A 185 0.45 -11.96 -5.27
CA ARG A 185 -0.38 -13.17 -5.13
C ARG A 185 0.45 -14.45 -4.95
N VAL A 186 1.40 -14.40 -4.02
CA VAL A 186 2.18 -15.57 -3.60
C VAL A 186 1.57 -16.13 -2.31
N PRO A 187 1.44 -17.46 -2.16
CA PRO A 187 0.98 -18.08 -0.92
C PRO A 187 1.73 -17.52 0.30
N VAL A 188 1.06 -17.36 1.44
CA VAL A 188 1.55 -16.67 2.66
C VAL A 188 1.67 -15.15 2.50
N LEU A 189 2.44 -14.65 1.53
CA LEU A 189 2.62 -13.21 1.33
C LEU A 189 1.30 -12.49 1.05
N GLN A 190 0.45 -13.10 0.22
CA GLN A 190 -0.88 -12.59 -0.07
C GLN A 190 -1.72 -12.47 1.21
N GLN A 191 -1.69 -13.48 2.10
CA GLN A 191 -2.48 -13.44 3.33
C GLN A 191 -1.98 -12.33 4.27
N LEU A 192 -0.66 -12.18 4.40
CA LEU A 192 -0.05 -11.11 5.17
C LEU A 192 -0.48 -9.73 4.63
N ILE A 193 -0.35 -9.50 3.33
CA ILE A 193 -0.73 -8.24 2.68
C ILE A 193 -2.23 -7.93 2.86
N ARG A 194 -3.12 -8.92 2.69
CA ARG A 194 -4.56 -8.74 2.94
C ARG A 194 -4.87 -8.45 4.40
N SER A 195 -4.15 -9.08 5.33
CA SER A 195 -4.28 -8.81 6.76
C SER A 195 -3.81 -7.42 7.17
N MET A 196 -2.87 -6.85 6.40
CA MET A 196 -2.44 -5.46 6.56
C MET A 196 -3.42 -4.45 5.94
N GLY A 197 -4.54 -4.91 5.36
CA GLY A 197 -5.59 -4.03 4.84
C GLY A 197 -5.46 -3.70 3.35
N ALA A 198 -4.48 -4.28 2.65
CA ALA A 198 -4.30 -4.03 1.23
C ALA A 198 -5.29 -4.82 0.36
N TYR A 199 -5.84 -4.17 -0.66
CA TYR A 199 -6.75 -4.75 -1.65
C TYR A 199 -6.04 -4.97 -2.99
N PHE A 200 -6.36 -6.09 -3.64
CA PHE A 200 -5.71 -6.50 -4.87
C PHE A 200 -6.45 -5.97 -6.10
N ILE A 201 -5.70 -5.40 -7.04
CA ILE A 201 -6.21 -4.85 -8.29
C ILE A 201 -5.63 -5.64 -9.46
N ARG A 202 -6.51 -6.05 -10.38
CA ARG A 202 -6.12 -6.66 -11.66
C ARG A 202 -5.59 -5.57 -12.59
N ARG A 203 -4.39 -5.76 -13.14
CA ARG A 203 -3.84 -4.83 -14.13
C ARG A 203 -4.57 -5.02 -15.46
N ASN A 204 -4.93 -3.92 -16.12
CA ASN A 204 -5.54 -3.91 -17.46
C ASN A 204 -6.82 -4.76 -17.61
N SER A 205 -7.56 -5.02 -16.52
CA SER A 205 -8.83 -5.75 -16.62
C SER A 205 -9.79 -5.00 -17.54
N ARG A 206 -10.33 -5.68 -18.57
CA ARG A 206 -11.35 -5.16 -19.49
C ARG A 206 -12.79 -5.44 -19.07
N ASP A 207 -12.97 -6.24 -18.03
CA ASP A 207 -14.28 -6.62 -17.50
C ASP A 207 -14.98 -5.42 -16.82
N GLY A 208 -16.13 -5.03 -17.36
CA GLY A 208 -16.94 -3.91 -16.85
C GLY A 208 -17.51 -4.14 -15.46
N LEU A 209 -17.96 -5.37 -15.17
CA LEU A 209 -18.49 -5.75 -13.87
C LEU A 209 -17.40 -5.69 -12.80
N TYR A 210 -16.20 -6.22 -13.09
CA TYR A 210 -15.05 -6.11 -12.19
C TYR A 210 -14.73 -4.65 -11.85
N ARG A 211 -14.63 -3.80 -12.88
CA ARG A 211 -14.34 -2.37 -12.69
C ARG A 211 -15.41 -1.69 -11.85
N LYS A 212 -16.70 -2.02 -12.04
CA LYS A 212 -17.78 -1.47 -11.24
C LYS A 212 -17.68 -1.88 -9.78
N VAL A 213 -17.43 -3.16 -9.49
CA VAL A 213 -17.24 -3.66 -8.12
C VAL A 213 -16.03 -2.97 -7.45
N LEU A 214 -14.92 -2.82 -8.18
CA LEU A 214 -13.74 -2.11 -7.68
C LEU A 214 -14.02 -0.63 -7.40
N ALA A 215 -14.63 0.07 -8.35
CA ALA A 215 -15.01 1.47 -8.18
C ALA A 215 -15.90 1.65 -6.95
N ARG A 216 -16.93 0.80 -6.79
CA ARG A 216 -17.82 0.89 -5.65
C ARG A 216 -17.13 0.64 -4.32
N TYR A 217 -16.20 -0.33 -4.25
CA TYR A 217 -15.39 -0.54 -3.06
C TYR A 217 -14.55 0.70 -2.71
N VAL A 218 -13.89 1.30 -3.71
CA VAL A 218 -13.08 2.52 -3.51
C VAL A 218 -13.95 3.67 -3.00
N HIS A 219 -15.17 3.85 -3.53
CA HIS A 219 -16.11 4.85 -3.03
C HIS A 219 -16.47 4.59 -1.57
N MET A 220 -16.81 3.34 -1.22
CA MET A 220 -17.16 2.96 0.15
C MET A 220 -16.00 3.20 1.13
N ALA A 221 -14.78 2.82 0.76
CA ALA A 221 -13.59 3.02 1.59
C ALA A 221 -13.26 4.51 1.76
N THR A 222 -13.37 5.28 0.68
CA THR A 222 -13.08 6.72 0.66
C THR A 222 -14.12 7.50 1.47
N ALA A 223 -15.41 7.23 1.28
CA ALA A 223 -16.48 7.86 2.06
C ALA A 223 -16.40 7.51 3.55
N ALA A 224 -15.90 6.31 3.88
CA ALA A 224 -15.70 5.88 5.26
C ALA A 224 -14.45 6.44 5.94
N GLY A 225 -13.63 7.25 5.25
CA GLY A 225 -12.44 7.86 5.84
C GLY A 225 -11.22 6.94 5.93
N VAL A 226 -11.19 5.82 5.21
CA VAL A 226 -10.07 4.88 5.26
C VAL A 226 -8.82 5.58 4.72
N THR A 227 -7.76 5.63 5.52
CA THR A 227 -6.47 6.13 5.07
C THR A 227 -5.89 5.17 4.03
N GLN A 228 -5.65 5.68 2.83
CA GLN A 228 -5.23 4.88 1.69
C GLN A 228 -3.82 5.27 1.25
N ALA A 229 -3.14 4.35 0.58
CA ALA A 229 -1.87 4.61 -0.08
C ALA A 229 -1.90 4.02 -1.49
N VAL A 230 -1.58 4.84 -2.48
CA VAL A 230 -1.62 4.48 -3.90
C VAL A 230 -0.33 4.87 -4.61
N PHE A 231 0.06 4.04 -5.57
CA PHE A 231 1.19 4.27 -6.46
C PHE A 231 0.65 4.69 -7.83
N PRO A 232 0.48 6.01 -8.10
CA PRO A 232 -0.15 6.49 -9.34
C PRO A 232 0.54 6.00 -10.61
N GLU A 233 1.82 5.63 -10.56
CA GLU A 233 2.57 5.08 -11.70
C GLU A 233 2.08 3.70 -12.17
N GLY A 234 1.41 2.93 -11.28
CA GLY A 234 0.90 1.58 -11.55
C GLY A 234 1.95 0.47 -11.67
N GLY A 235 3.24 0.81 -11.64
CA GLY A 235 4.38 -0.11 -11.68
C GLY A 235 5.68 0.58 -11.29
N LEU A 236 6.73 -0.22 -11.10
CA LEU A 236 8.06 0.26 -10.72
C LEU A 236 8.68 1.10 -11.84
N THR A 237 9.36 2.19 -11.50
CA THR A 237 10.26 2.92 -12.41
C THR A 237 11.39 2.01 -12.87
N ARG A 238 11.84 2.14 -14.13
CA ARG A 238 12.92 1.29 -14.67
C ARG A 238 14.31 1.89 -14.49
N ASP A 239 14.43 3.18 -14.78
CA ASP A 239 15.67 3.98 -14.73
C ASP A 239 15.61 5.07 -13.65
N GLY A 240 14.59 5.02 -12.78
CA GLY A 240 14.31 6.03 -11.77
C GLY A 240 13.50 7.24 -12.27
N LYS A 241 13.24 7.40 -13.57
CA LYS A 241 12.32 8.44 -14.05
C LYS A 241 10.88 8.07 -13.69
N LEU A 242 10.12 9.08 -13.28
CA LEU A 242 8.69 8.92 -13.00
C LEU A 242 7.96 8.44 -14.24
N ARG A 243 7.05 7.49 -14.05
CA ARG A 243 6.17 6.99 -15.10
C ARG A 243 4.92 7.88 -15.23
N PRO A 244 4.25 7.85 -16.40
CA PRO A 244 2.96 8.50 -16.56
C PRO A 244 1.93 8.02 -15.54
N VAL A 245 1.08 8.94 -15.07
CA VAL A 245 0.02 8.66 -14.11
C VAL A 245 -1.02 7.68 -14.67
N LYS A 246 -1.52 6.78 -13.82
CA LYS A 246 -2.66 5.91 -14.09
C LYS A 246 -3.88 6.47 -13.38
N LEU A 247 -4.77 7.08 -14.17
CA LEU A 247 -5.95 7.78 -13.67
C LEU A 247 -7.03 6.86 -13.07
N GLY A 248 -7.01 5.55 -13.31
CA GLY A 248 -8.13 4.66 -12.97
C GLY A 248 -8.56 4.64 -11.50
N LEU A 249 -7.63 4.67 -10.54
CA LEU A 249 -8.00 4.79 -9.12
C LEU A 249 -8.42 6.21 -8.75
N LEU A 250 -7.73 7.22 -9.31
CA LEU A 250 -8.06 8.63 -9.08
C LEU A 250 -9.46 8.97 -9.60
N SER A 251 -9.86 8.40 -10.74
CA SER A 251 -11.20 8.59 -11.29
C SER A 251 -12.28 7.97 -10.42
N TYR A 252 -12.04 6.80 -9.81
CA TYR A 252 -12.97 6.23 -8.83
C TYR A 252 -13.06 7.09 -7.56
N ILE A 253 -11.94 7.60 -7.05
CA ILE A 253 -11.95 8.48 -5.88
C ILE A 253 -12.73 9.77 -6.20
N ALA A 254 -12.42 10.40 -7.32
CA ALA A 254 -13.06 11.62 -7.80
C ALA A 254 -14.57 11.44 -8.06
N ALA A 255 -14.97 10.35 -8.70
CA ALA A 255 -16.37 10.06 -8.99
C ALA A 255 -17.20 9.69 -7.75
N GLY A 256 -16.54 9.32 -6.65
CA GLY A 256 -17.19 9.04 -5.37
C GLY A 256 -17.27 10.23 -4.42
N TRP A 257 -16.70 11.38 -4.78
CA TRP A 257 -16.72 12.60 -3.98
C TRP A 257 -18.00 13.40 -4.21
N GLU A 258 -18.55 13.96 -3.14
CA GLU A 258 -19.77 14.76 -3.16
C GLU A 258 -19.53 16.12 -2.46
N PRO A 259 -20.02 17.24 -3.02
CA PRO A 259 -19.96 18.54 -2.36
C PRO A 259 -20.64 18.52 -0.99
N GLY A 260 -20.02 19.17 0.01
CA GLY A 260 -20.51 19.17 1.40
C GLY A 260 -20.32 17.85 2.15
N GLY A 261 -19.80 16.82 1.47
CA GLY A 261 -19.34 15.58 2.08
C GLY A 261 -17.93 15.70 2.67
N ARG A 262 -17.37 14.54 3.00
CA ARG A 262 -15.99 14.41 3.46
C ARG A 262 -15.01 14.75 2.34
N ASP A 263 -14.09 15.69 2.59
CA ASP A 263 -13.03 16.00 1.63
C ASP A 263 -12.02 14.85 1.50
N VAL A 264 -11.39 14.76 0.33
CA VAL A 264 -10.30 13.83 0.05
C VAL A 264 -9.02 14.64 -0.09
N VAL A 265 -8.04 14.36 0.77
CA VAL A 265 -6.76 15.06 0.79
C VAL A 265 -5.67 14.10 0.36
N PHE A 266 -5.04 14.41 -0.77
CA PHE A 266 -3.89 13.68 -1.28
C PHE A 266 -2.62 14.21 -0.64
N VAL A 267 -1.78 13.34 -0.10
CA VAL A 267 -0.46 13.70 0.44
C VAL A 267 0.61 13.15 -0.50
N PRO A 268 1.30 14.01 -1.28
CA PRO A 268 2.41 13.60 -2.12
C PRO A 268 3.56 13.05 -1.29
N VAL A 269 4.11 11.91 -1.69
CA VAL A 269 5.25 11.27 -1.03
C VAL A 269 6.34 10.98 -2.06
N GLY A 270 7.51 11.56 -1.83
CA GLY A 270 8.72 11.35 -2.60
C GLY A 270 9.64 10.35 -1.92
N LEU A 271 9.91 9.24 -2.57
CA LEU A 271 10.80 8.17 -2.15
C LEU A 271 12.02 8.08 -3.04
N ASN A 272 13.20 7.97 -2.43
CA ASN A 272 14.41 7.61 -3.15
C ASN A 272 15.31 6.68 -2.33
N TYR A 273 16.19 5.97 -3.04
CA TYR A 273 17.17 5.04 -2.49
C TYR A 273 18.54 5.28 -3.11
N ASP A 274 19.59 5.15 -2.31
CA ASP A 274 20.96 5.06 -2.84
C ASP A 274 21.12 3.83 -3.74
N ARG A 275 20.47 2.72 -3.34
CA ARG A 275 20.44 1.50 -4.12
C ARG A 275 19.07 0.82 -4.05
N VAL A 276 18.44 0.67 -5.19
CA VAL A 276 17.19 -0.08 -5.34
C VAL A 276 17.51 -1.59 -5.37
N LEU A 277 16.71 -2.43 -4.70
CA LEU A 277 16.94 -3.88 -4.67
C LEU A 277 16.78 -4.51 -6.07
N GLU A 278 15.78 -4.04 -6.79
CA GLU A 278 15.38 -4.52 -8.11
C GLU A 278 16.13 -3.85 -9.27
N ASP A 279 17.07 -2.94 -8.99
CA ASP A 279 17.69 -2.04 -9.97
C ASP A 279 18.23 -2.79 -11.20
N ARG A 280 19.04 -3.83 -10.99
CA ARG A 280 19.62 -4.62 -12.08
C ARG A 280 18.59 -5.28 -12.98
N SER A 281 17.50 -5.79 -12.40
CA SER A 281 16.41 -6.39 -13.19
C SER A 281 15.58 -5.34 -13.90
N LEU A 282 15.35 -4.19 -13.26
CA LEU A 282 14.54 -3.09 -13.80
C LEU A 282 15.24 -2.37 -14.95
N VAL A 283 16.55 -2.16 -14.85
CA VAL A 283 17.38 -1.61 -15.92
C VAL A 283 17.49 -2.58 -17.08
N ALA A 284 17.71 -3.88 -16.83
CA ALA A 284 17.75 -4.89 -17.89
C ALA A 284 16.42 -5.01 -18.65
N GLU A 285 15.28 -4.70 -18.02
CA GLU A 285 13.96 -4.64 -18.68
C GLU A 285 13.82 -3.50 -19.70
N ILE A 286 14.74 -2.51 -19.68
CA ILE A 286 14.79 -1.44 -20.68
C ILE A 286 15.25 -2.02 -22.02
N ASP A 287 16.24 -2.90 -22.01
CA ASP A 287 16.83 -3.52 -23.20
C ASP A 287 15.98 -4.68 -23.77
N GLY A 288 14.97 -5.12 -23.03
CA GLY A 288 14.02 -6.14 -23.48
C GLY A 288 13.45 -6.98 -22.34
N PRO A 289 12.43 -7.80 -22.61
CA PRO A 289 11.86 -8.67 -21.60
C PRO A 289 12.90 -9.69 -21.12
N PRO A 290 13.03 -9.92 -19.80
CA PRO A 290 13.98 -10.89 -19.29
C PRO A 290 13.61 -12.31 -19.76
N PRO A 291 14.60 -13.19 -19.94
CA PRO A 291 14.34 -14.57 -20.34
C PRO A 291 13.41 -15.28 -19.34
N ARG A 292 12.50 -16.12 -19.86
CA ARG A 292 11.57 -16.90 -19.04
C ARG A 292 12.33 -17.91 -18.20
N VAL A 293 12.61 -17.55 -16.95
CA VAL A 293 13.20 -18.44 -15.94
C VAL A 293 12.11 -19.12 -15.13
N SER A 294 12.30 -20.43 -14.85
CA SER A 294 11.37 -21.22 -14.04
C SER A 294 11.26 -20.68 -12.61
N THR A 295 10.12 -20.91 -11.97
CA THR A 295 9.87 -20.51 -10.56
C THR A 295 10.93 -21.08 -9.62
N TRP A 296 11.38 -22.32 -9.88
CA TRP A 296 12.44 -22.97 -9.11
C TRP A 296 13.76 -22.20 -9.16
N ILE A 297 14.20 -21.79 -10.35
CA ILE A 297 15.44 -21.01 -10.53
C ILE A 297 15.33 -19.66 -9.81
N LYS A 298 14.17 -18.98 -9.87
CA LYS A 298 13.92 -17.73 -9.14
C LYS A 298 14.05 -17.93 -7.62
N THR A 299 13.48 -19.02 -7.10
CA THR A 299 13.54 -19.37 -5.69
C THR A 299 14.98 -19.68 -5.25
N GLN A 300 15.73 -20.47 -6.03
CA GLN A 300 17.14 -20.76 -5.76
C GLN A 300 18.01 -19.50 -5.74
N ARG A 301 17.84 -18.60 -6.72
CA ARG A 301 18.56 -17.31 -6.77
C ARG A 301 18.24 -16.44 -5.55
N THR A 302 16.98 -16.41 -5.13
CA THR A 302 16.55 -15.67 -3.94
C THR A 302 17.16 -16.24 -2.67
N LEU A 303 17.11 -17.57 -2.48
CA LEU A 303 17.75 -18.26 -1.36
C LEU A 303 19.26 -18.06 -1.33
N ALA A 304 19.94 -18.17 -2.47
CA ALA A 304 21.38 -17.92 -2.58
C ALA A 304 21.74 -16.47 -2.24
N PHE A 305 20.91 -15.50 -2.68
CA PHE A 305 21.07 -14.11 -2.31
C PHE A 305 20.91 -13.90 -0.80
N LEU A 306 19.86 -14.47 -0.19
CA LEU A 306 19.62 -14.39 1.25
C LEU A 306 20.77 -15.03 2.04
N TRP A 307 21.21 -16.22 1.63
CA TRP A 307 22.33 -16.93 2.25
C TRP A 307 23.63 -16.13 2.14
N ARG A 308 23.93 -15.54 0.97
CA ARG A 308 25.10 -14.69 0.79
C ARG A 308 25.07 -13.48 1.71
N ASN A 309 23.92 -12.80 1.82
CA ASN A 309 23.76 -11.66 2.72
C ASN A 309 23.89 -12.07 4.19
N LEU A 310 23.31 -13.22 4.58
CA LEU A 310 23.45 -13.77 5.92
C LEU A 310 24.92 -14.09 6.24
N ARG A 311 25.64 -14.75 5.33
CA ARG A 311 27.07 -15.05 5.48
C ARG A 311 27.91 -13.78 5.62
N LEU A 312 27.65 -12.76 4.80
CA LEU A 312 28.31 -11.45 4.92
C LEU A 312 28.01 -10.81 6.29
N ARG A 313 26.79 -10.96 6.79
CA ARG A 313 26.38 -10.41 8.09
C ARG A 313 27.07 -11.13 9.24
N LEU A 314 27.12 -12.46 9.21
CA LEU A 314 27.83 -13.26 10.21
C LEU A 314 29.34 -12.99 10.18
N ALA A 315 29.91 -12.71 9.01
CA ALA A 315 31.31 -12.34 8.86
C ALA A 315 31.62 -10.86 9.17
N GLY A 316 30.65 -10.05 9.60
CA GLY A 316 30.86 -8.61 9.88
C GLY A 316 31.12 -7.74 8.65
N ARG A 317 31.02 -8.30 7.44
CA ARG A 317 31.31 -7.62 6.15
C ARG A 317 30.07 -7.10 5.44
N TRP A 318 28.94 -7.11 6.12
CA TRP A 318 27.67 -6.69 5.54
C TRP A 318 27.50 -5.18 5.66
N HIS A 319 27.32 -4.53 4.52
CA HIS A 319 27.02 -3.10 4.44
C HIS A 319 25.57 -2.90 4.00
N ARG A 320 24.93 -1.89 4.60
CA ARG A 320 23.60 -1.43 4.18
C ARG A 320 23.62 -0.95 2.74
N PHE A 321 22.47 -0.98 2.08
CA PHE A 321 22.27 -0.49 0.71
C PHE A 321 22.24 1.04 0.60
N GLY A 322 22.90 1.75 1.53
CA GLY A 322 22.89 3.20 1.62
C GLY A 322 21.64 3.75 2.32
N TYR A 323 21.22 4.93 1.91
CA TYR A 323 20.05 5.65 2.43
C TYR A 323 18.77 5.26 1.69
N ALA A 324 17.68 5.22 2.46
CA ALA A 324 16.33 5.26 1.94
C ALA A 324 15.67 6.50 2.55
N CYS A 325 15.33 7.47 1.71
CA CYS A 325 14.82 8.77 2.17
C CYS A 325 13.40 8.99 1.68
N VAL A 326 12.57 9.49 2.59
CA VAL A 326 11.14 9.71 2.37
C VAL A 326 10.82 11.16 2.71
N SER A 327 10.21 11.85 1.76
CA SER A 327 9.73 13.22 1.92
C SER A 327 8.23 13.29 1.70
N PHE A 328 7.56 14.19 2.42
CA PHE A 328 6.13 14.47 2.31
C PHE A 328 5.94 15.88 1.77
N GLY A 329 5.22 15.98 0.67
CA GLY A 329 4.86 17.24 0.01
C GLY A 329 3.59 17.86 0.55
N GLN A 330 3.19 18.95 -0.11
CA GLN A 330 2.04 19.73 0.30
C GLN A 330 0.74 18.95 0.05
N PRO A 331 -0.16 18.87 1.04
CA PRO A 331 -1.46 18.22 0.84
C PRO A 331 -2.28 18.92 -0.25
N VAL A 332 -2.91 18.13 -1.12
CA VAL A 332 -3.79 18.59 -2.20
C VAL A 332 -5.22 18.16 -1.88
N SER A 333 -6.09 19.11 -1.58
CA SER A 333 -7.53 18.89 -1.40
C SER A 333 -8.22 18.67 -2.75
N LEU A 334 -9.05 17.63 -2.82
CA LEU A 334 -9.86 17.33 -3.99
C LEU A 334 -10.94 18.40 -4.19
N ALA A 335 -11.59 18.85 -3.11
CA ALA A 335 -12.56 19.93 -3.15
C ALA A 335 -11.93 21.23 -3.69
N ALA A 336 -10.74 21.60 -3.20
CA ALA A 336 -10.03 22.79 -3.66
C ALA A 336 -9.57 22.66 -5.12
N HIS A 337 -9.14 21.48 -5.55
CA HIS A 337 -8.80 21.21 -6.95
C HIS A 337 -10.01 21.39 -7.87
N PHE A 338 -11.14 20.78 -7.52
CA PHE A 338 -12.38 20.92 -8.28
C PHE A 338 -12.89 22.35 -8.33
N ALA A 339 -12.82 23.10 -7.23
CA ALA A 339 -13.14 24.52 -7.22
C ALA A 339 -12.23 25.32 -8.16
N ALA A 340 -10.92 25.04 -8.17
CA ALA A 340 -9.95 25.74 -9.02
C ALA A 340 -10.15 25.50 -10.52
N VAL A 341 -10.67 24.33 -10.92
CA VAL A 341 -10.98 24.02 -12.32
C VAL A 341 -12.44 24.32 -12.69
N GLY A 342 -13.19 25.03 -11.83
CA GLY A 342 -14.58 25.42 -12.10
C GLY A 342 -15.61 24.28 -11.98
N MET A 343 -15.25 23.16 -11.35
CA MET A 343 -16.08 21.95 -11.22
C MET A 343 -16.64 21.81 -9.80
N ALA A 344 -17.37 22.81 -9.30
CA ALA A 344 -17.95 22.76 -7.95
C ALA A 344 -18.94 21.61 -7.74
N GLU A 345 -19.63 21.16 -8.81
CA GLU A 345 -20.59 20.04 -8.79
C GLU A 345 -20.20 18.95 -9.81
N PRO A 346 -19.19 18.11 -9.50
CA PRO A 346 -18.65 17.12 -10.44
C PRO A 346 -19.65 16.03 -10.85
N HIS A 347 -20.72 15.81 -10.08
CA HIS A 347 -21.81 14.90 -10.43
C HIS A 347 -22.74 15.45 -11.55
N ARG A 348 -22.73 16.77 -11.80
CA ARG A 348 -23.46 17.40 -12.92
C ARG A 348 -22.59 17.60 -14.16
N ALA A 349 -21.27 17.49 -14.02
CA ALA A 349 -20.34 17.65 -15.12
C ALA A 349 -20.45 16.51 -16.13
N GLY A 350 -20.18 16.82 -17.40
CA GLY A 350 -20.07 15.81 -18.45
C GLY A 350 -18.92 14.85 -18.16
N GLU A 351 -18.99 13.63 -18.72
CA GLU A 351 -17.93 12.64 -18.54
C GLU A 351 -16.57 13.13 -19.04
N ALA A 352 -16.55 13.86 -20.16
CA ALA A 352 -15.35 14.45 -20.73
C ALA A 352 -14.70 15.47 -19.77
N ASP A 353 -15.48 16.40 -19.24
CA ASP A 353 -14.98 17.43 -18.31
C ASP A 353 -14.45 16.80 -17.03
N ARG A 354 -15.14 15.78 -16.50
CA ARG A 354 -14.69 15.06 -15.31
C ARG A 354 -13.38 14.34 -15.56
N ASN A 355 -13.24 13.69 -16.73
CA ASN A 355 -12.00 13.02 -17.10
C ASN A 355 -10.84 14.01 -17.21
N ALA A 356 -11.06 15.17 -17.83
CA ALA A 356 -10.07 16.24 -17.92
C ALA A 356 -9.68 16.80 -16.53
N ALA A 357 -10.64 17.00 -15.63
CA ALA A 357 -10.36 17.44 -14.27
C ALA A 357 -9.54 16.41 -13.47
N VAL A 358 -9.80 15.11 -13.66
CA VAL A 358 -9.04 14.01 -13.05
C VAL A 358 -7.64 13.89 -13.66
N GLU A 359 -7.49 14.11 -14.97
CA GLU A 359 -6.20 14.16 -15.64
C GLU A 359 -5.34 15.31 -15.09
N ALA A 360 -5.90 16.53 -15.00
CA ALA A 360 -5.25 17.68 -14.39
C ALA A 360 -4.88 17.43 -12.91
N LEU A 361 -5.72 16.71 -12.16
CA LEU A 361 -5.39 16.28 -10.80
C LEU A 361 -4.18 15.32 -10.82
N GLY A 362 -4.20 14.33 -11.71
CA GLY A 362 -3.10 13.38 -11.86
C GLY A 362 -1.77 14.06 -12.16
N ASP A 363 -1.75 14.98 -13.10
CA ASP A 363 -0.54 15.74 -13.48
C ASP A 363 -0.04 16.62 -12.34
N ARG A 364 -0.96 17.30 -11.65
CA ARG A 364 -0.63 18.07 -10.44
C ARG A 364 0.00 17.19 -9.38
N LEU A 365 -0.60 16.03 -9.07
CA LEU A 365 -0.07 15.11 -8.06
C LEU A 365 1.30 14.57 -8.45
N MET A 366 1.52 14.20 -9.71
CA MET A 366 2.83 13.76 -10.18
C MET A 366 3.88 14.87 -10.10
N THR A 367 3.50 16.12 -10.41
CA THR A 367 4.37 17.28 -10.25
C THR A 367 4.75 17.51 -8.78
N GLU A 368 3.79 17.45 -7.87
CA GLU A 368 4.05 17.61 -6.44
C GLU A 368 4.90 16.46 -5.88
N ILE A 369 4.69 15.22 -6.32
CA ILE A 369 5.55 14.08 -5.98
C ILE A 369 6.98 14.35 -6.47
N ALA A 370 7.15 14.75 -7.73
CA ALA A 370 8.47 15.00 -8.34
C ALA A 370 9.26 16.05 -7.56
N ARG A 371 8.60 17.13 -7.12
CA ARG A 371 9.23 18.21 -6.33
C ARG A 371 9.85 17.71 -5.03
N VAL A 372 9.23 16.70 -4.40
CA VAL A 372 9.67 16.23 -3.07
C VAL A 372 10.58 15.01 -3.08
N ILE A 373 10.83 14.38 -4.24
CA ILE A 373 11.78 13.25 -4.33
C ILE A 373 13.17 13.71 -3.89
N PRO A 374 13.76 13.13 -2.83
CA PRO A 374 15.05 13.57 -2.34
C PRO A 374 16.20 13.07 -3.22
N ALA A 375 17.17 13.93 -3.53
CA ALA A 375 18.45 13.55 -4.10
C ALA A 375 19.35 12.93 -3.01
N LEU A 376 19.97 11.79 -3.32
CA LEU A 376 20.75 11.00 -2.37
C LEU A 376 22.22 10.88 -2.75
N PRO A 377 23.13 10.60 -1.79
CA PRO A 377 24.56 10.66 -2.03
C PRO A 377 25.04 9.78 -3.19
N VAL A 378 24.59 8.52 -3.27
CA VAL A 378 25.02 7.61 -4.35
C VAL A 378 24.45 8.08 -5.69
N SER A 379 23.22 8.58 -5.72
CA SER A 379 22.64 9.13 -6.96
C SER A 379 23.38 10.38 -7.44
N LEU A 380 23.81 11.26 -6.53
CA LEU A 380 24.57 12.47 -6.86
C LEU A 380 25.96 12.14 -7.41
N VAL A 381 26.66 11.20 -6.76
CA VAL A 381 27.97 10.72 -7.24
C VAL A 381 27.84 10.03 -8.59
N ALA A 382 26.83 9.16 -8.75
CA ALA A 382 26.57 8.49 -10.02
C ALA A 382 26.28 9.49 -11.14
N LEU A 383 25.45 10.50 -10.89
CA LEU A 383 25.16 11.57 -11.85
C LEU A 383 26.44 12.32 -12.26
N ALA A 384 27.24 12.74 -11.28
CA ALA A 384 28.51 13.42 -11.52
C ALA A 384 29.48 12.58 -12.37
N LEU A 385 29.52 11.27 -12.15
CA LEU A 385 30.34 10.34 -12.95
C LEU A 385 29.81 10.19 -14.38
N THR A 386 28.49 10.07 -14.57
CA THR A 386 27.88 9.91 -15.90
C THR A 386 27.88 11.17 -16.75
N GLU A 387 27.97 12.35 -16.14
CA GLU A 387 28.09 13.63 -16.86
C GLU A 387 29.52 13.90 -17.36
N THR A 388 30.50 13.04 -17.02
CA THR A 388 31.88 13.18 -17.48
C THR A 388 32.03 12.69 -18.93
N SER A 389 32.79 13.42 -19.74
CA SER A 389 33.53 12.84 -20.86
C SER A 389 34.47 11.74 -20.34
N ASP A 390 34.86 10.73 -21.13
CA ASP A 390 35.65 9.53 -20.75
C ASP A 390 37.02 9.75 -20.06
N ALA A 391 37.33 10.94 -19.57
CA ALA A 391 38.52 11.28 -18.81
C ALA A 391 38.44 10.74 -17.35
N PRO A 392 39.55 10.21 -16.81
CA PRO A 392 39.62 9.80 -15.42
C PRO A 392 39.51 11.01 -14.48
N LEU A 393 38.75 10.85 -13.40
CA LEU A 393 38.62 11.85 -12.32
C LEU A 393 39.39 11.39 -11.09
N ASP A 394 40.17 12.30 -10.50
CA ASP A 394 40.69 12.09 -9.15
C ASP A 394 39.61 12.36 -8.08
N GLU A 395 39.92 12.04 -6.83
CA GLU A 395 38.97 12.18 -5.72
C GLU A 395 38.54 13.64 -5.48
N LEU A 396 39.46 14.60 -5.66
CA LEU A 396 39.19 16.02 -5.41
C LEU A 396 38.28 16.59 -6.50
N ALA A 397 38.56 16.27 -7.76
CA ALA A 397 37.76 16.65 -8.92
C ALA A 397 36.34 16.05 -8.83
N LEU A 398 36.21 14.79 -8.39
CA LEU A 398 34.92 14.17 -8.16
C LEU A 398 34.14 14.90 -7.06
N LYS A 399 34.78 15.22 -5.92
CA LYS A 399 34.14 15.96 -4.83
C LYS A 399 33.69 17.35 -5.27
N ALA A 400 34.53 18.08 -6.00
CA ALA A 400 34.18 19.39 -6.54
C ALA A 400 32.96 19.31 -7.46
N ARG A 401 32.94 18.35 -8.39
CA ARG A 401 31.81 18.13 -9.31
C ARG A 401 30.52 17.75 -8.58
N VAL A 402 30.61 16.87 -7.58
CA VAL A 402 29.45 16.50 -6.75
C VAL A 402 28.94 17.74 -6.02
N GLY A 403 29.83 18.59 -5.50
CA GLY A 403 29.49 19.91 -4.93
C GLY A 403 28.73 20.79 -5.92
N GLU A 404 29.25 20.99 -7.13
CA GLU A 404 28.57 21.74 -8.20
C GLU A 404 27.19 21.16 -8.53
N THR A 405 27.08 19.82 -8.55
CA THR A 405 25.82 19.12 -8.82
C THR A 405 24.79 19.38 -7.71
N ILE A 406 25.25 19.34 -6.44
CA ILE A 406 24.43 19.65 -5.27
C ILE A 406 23.93 21.10 -5.37
N ASP A 407 24.82 22.06 -5.61
CA ASP A 407 24.47 23.47 -5.69
C ASP A 407 23.49 23.73 -6.83
N ARG A 408 23.74 23.16 -8.01
CA ARG A 408 22.85 23.24 -9.18
C ARG A 408 21.46 22.70 -8.90
N LEU A 409 21.36 21.59 -8.17
CA LEU A 409 20.07 20.99 -7.80
C LEU A 409 19.37 21.79 -6.70
N ALA A 410 20.12 22.28 -5.70
CA ALA A 410 19.59 23.11 -4.63
C ALA A 410 19.01 24.42 -5.15
N GLN A 411 19.68 25.08 -6.10
CA GLN A 411 19.18 26.29 -6.78
C GLN A 411 17.87 26.06 -7.54
N LYS A 412 17.65 24.83 -8.03
CA LYS A 412 16.38 24.41 -8.67
C LYS A 412 15.31 23.99 -7.65
N GLY A 413 15.57 24.11 -6.36
CA GLY A 413 14.66 23.74 -5.28
C GLY A 413 14.56 22.24 -5.02
N ALA A 414 15.51 21.43 -5.49
CA ALA A 414 15.52 20.01 -5.20
C ALA A 414 15.85 19.76 -3.72
N HIS A 415 15.15 18.83 -3.09
CA HIS A 415 15.49 18.40 -1.73
C HIS A 415 16.70 17.48 -1.78
N ILE A 416 17.79 17.88 -1.13
CA ILE A 416 19.02 17.09 -1.10
C ILE A 416 19.21 16.52 0.30
N HIS A 417 19.39 15.21 0.38
CA HIS A 417 19.75 14.55 1.63
C HIS A 417 21.23 14.17 1.62
N ILE A 418 22.05 14.97 2.29
CA ILE A 418 23.45 14.65 2.57
C ILE A 418 23.55 14.40 4.07
N PRO A 419 24.08 13.24 4.49
CA PRO A 419 24.36 13.02 5.89
C PRO A 419 25.43 14.02 6.34
N ALA A 420 25.16 14.75 7.43
CA ALA A 420 26.24 15.42 8.14
C ALA A 420 27.32 14.38 8.47
N PRO A 421 28.62 14.72 8.39
CA PRO A 421 29.67 13.81 8.80
C PRO A 421 29.37 13.36 10.22
N THR A 422 29.00 12.09 10.37
CA THR A 422 28.91 11.46 11.67
C THR A 422 30.30 11.56 12.26
N ALA A 423 30.45 12.32 13.35
CA ALA A 423 31.60 12.19 14.22
C ALA A 423 31.87 10.69 14.38
N THR A 424 33.05 10.28 13.96
CA THR A 424 33.55 8.92 13.98
C THR A 424 33.31 8.31 15.36
N THR A 425 32.23 7.54 15.52
CA THR A 425 32.16 6.58 16.60
C THR A 425 33.15 5.48 16.25
N ARG A 426 34.30 5.53 16.94
CA ARG A 426 35.34 4.51 16.99
C ARG A 426 34.76 3.13 17.30
#